data_AF-A0A6A4I874-F1
#
_entry.id   AF-A0A6A4I874-F1
#
_cell.length_a   1.000
_cell.length_b   1.000
_cell.length_c   1.000
_cell.angle_alpha   90.00
_cell.angle_beta   90.00
_cell.angle_gamma   90.00
#
_symmetry.space_group_name_H-M   'P 1'
#
loop_
_entity.id
_entity.type
_entity.pdbx_description
1 polymer ?
#
loop_
_entity_poly.entity_id
_entity_poly.type
_entity_poly.pdbx_seq_one_letter_code
_entity_poly.pdbx_strand_id
1 'polypeptide(L)'
;MTRQSHRIKERRGSSGDCDMLTVSSTSTSSNGALNEPDNNFEAEEHEEARPRKRAKKSSSNEEYQSTGSSTKKMKRRMPENFRKVRGKLGMLERLAKDVPLDVIFEIFCYLDPSDLLRLARTSNDLRGILMSKSSESIWCTTRSNLEGFLPPLPPDLNEPQYAHLLYESHCHVCDRKGRCDTVLWSFRMRCCKRCIVKFPRFYDQKFRASLPSEFEDHEILPKECVYVSQQYRDVGNFQIAARLCAEFEALENPEDRDAWIVRKTQERQTITAHAQQCEAWHQARLNEQTNKLNDIRNQRKKQSSID
;
A
#
# COMPACT_ATOMS: atom_id res chain seq x y z
N MET A 1 -10.53 -27.03 32.82
CA MET A 1 -9.12 -27.25 33.19
C MET A 1 -8.31 -26.04 32.76
N THR A 2 -8.11 -25.11 33.68
CA THR A 2 -7.36 -23.86 33.54
C THR A 2 -5.88 -24.15 33.77
N ARG A 3 -4.98 -23.66 32.90
CA ARG A 3 -3.55 -23.60 33.22
C ARG A 3 -2.98 -22.21 32.93
N GLN A 4 -2.39 -21.67 33.99
CA GLN A 4 -1.84 -20.34 34.18
C GLN A 4 -0.54 -20.10 33.40
N SER A 5 -0.32 -18.80 33.16
CA SER A 5 0.92 -18.11 32.88
C SER A 5 2.04 -18.39 33.89
N HIS A 6 3.29 -18.36 33.44
CA HIS A 6 4.41 -17.90 34.28
C HIS A 6 5.34 -16.96 33.52
N ARG A 7 5.55 -15.80 34.15
CA ARG A 7 6.38 -14.67 33.76
C ARG A 7 7.55 -14.68 34.74
N ILE A 8 8.79 -14.68 34.26
CA ILE A 8 9.98 -14.51 35.11
C ILE A 8 10.71 -13.24 34.66
N LYS A 9 10.89 -12.34 35.63
CA LYS A 9 11.80 -11.20 35.65
C LYS A 9 12.82 -11.51 36.75
N GLU A 10 14.09 -11.13 36.54
CA GLU A 10 14.98 -10.43 37.50
C GLU A 10 16.36 -10.22 36.82
N ARG A 11 16.84 -8.96 36.67
CA ARG A 11 17.83 -8.19 37.49
C ARG A 11 19.28 -8.72 37.34
N ARG A 12 20.39 -7.96 37.40
CA ARG A 12 20.87 -6.55 37.25
C ARG A 12 22.32 -6.56 37.82
N GLY A 13 23.25 -5.76 37.29
CA GLY A 13 24.55 -5.40 37.91
C GLY A 13 25.78 -5.96 37.15
N SER A 14 26.89 -5.26 36.90
CA SER A 14 27.39 -3.95 37.36
C SER A 14 28.59 -3.50 36.49
N SER A 15 28.72 -2.18 36.31
CA SER A 15 29.92 -1.31 36.26
C SER A 15 31.18 -1.66 35.42
N GLY A 16 31.64 -0.67 34.65
CA GLY A 16 33.02 -0.51 34.20
C GLY A 16 33.19 0.78 33.38
N ASP A 17 33.62 1.86 34.05
CA ASP A 17 34.04 3.15 33.46
C ASP A 17 35.28 3.00 32.57
N CYS A 18 35.41 3.87 31.57
CA CYS A 18 36.69 4.32 31.02
C CYS A 18 36.53 5.70 30.38
N ASP A 19 37.30 6.65 30.91
CA ASP A 19 37.36 8.06 30.57
C ASP A 19 38.30 8.36 29.39
N MET A 20 38.01 9.49 28.74
CA MET A 20 38.91 10.42 28.02
C MET A 20 39.81 9.93 26.86
N LEU A 21 39.70 10.59 25.70
CA LEU A 21 40.52 11.76 25.35
C LEU A 21 40.08 12.42 24.02
N THR A 22 40.11 13.75 24.06
CA THR A 22 39.93 14.75 23.00
C THR A 22 41.06 14.78 21.98
N VAL A 23 40.72 14.98 20.70
CA VAL A 23 41.54 15.80 19.77
C VAL A 23 40.67 16.46 18.70
N SER A 24 40.75 17.79 18.65
CA SER A 24 40.21 18.65 17.60
C SER A 24 41.17 18.69 16.40
N SER A 25 40.66 18.82 15.18
CA SER A 25 41.37 19.43 14.02
C SER A 25 40.38 19.83 12.92
N THR A 26 40.47 21.10 12.56
CA THR A 26 39.74 21.88 11.54
C THR A 26 40.36 21.82 10.14
N SER A 27 39.54 21.79 9.09
CA SER A 27 39.72 22.49 7.79
C SER A 27 38.47 22.26 6.91
N THR A 28 37.59 23.25 6.66
CA THR A 28 37.62 24.35 5.67
C THR A 28 37.34 23.93 4.22
N SER A 29 36.10 24.20 3.80
CA SER A 29 35.59 24.70 2.50
C SER A 29 35.81 23.95 1.18
N SER A 30 34.71 23.60 0.51
CA SER A 30 34.29 24.31 -0.72
C SER A 30 32.84 23.96 -1.11
N ASN A 31 32.05 25.02 -1.33
CA ASN A 31 30.67 25.00 -1.77
C ASN A 31 30.59 24.77 -3.28
N GLY A 32 29.63 23.97 -3.72
CA GLY A 32 29.14 23.89 -5.09
C GLY A 32 27.62 23.89 -5.08
N ALA A 33 27.02 25.04 -5.37
CA ALA A 33 25.59 25.32 -5.32
C ALA A 33 24.82 24.64 -6.46
N LEU A 34 23.70 23.99 -6.16
CA LEU A 34 22.66 23.66 -7.15
C LEU A 34 21.27 23.75 -6.52
N ASN A 35 20.62 24.88 -6.85
CA ASN A 35 19.19 25.12 -7.07
C ASN A 35 18.14 24.33 -6.25
N GLU A 36 17.55 25.04 -5.30
CA GLU A 36 16.25 24.71 -4.69
C GLU A 36 15.08 25.03 -5.63
N PRO A 37 14.01 24.23 -5.61
CA PRO A 37 12.67 24.72 -5.83
C PRO A 37 11.94 24.88 -4.48
N ASP A 38 11.60 26.14 -4.19
CA ASP A 38 10.78 26.60 -3.07
C ASP A 38 9.41 25.91 -3.08
N ASN A 39 9.19 25.02 -2.11
CA ASN A 39 7.89 24.44 -1.79
C ASN A 39 7.57 24.76 -0.34
N ASN A 40 7.18 26.01 -0.11
CA ASN A 40 6.56 26.43 1.14
C ASN A 40 5.20 25.71 1.31
N PHE A 41 5.18 24.66 2.14
CA PHE A 41 3.96 24.00 2.60
C PHE A 41 3.90 24.15 4.12
N GLU A 42 3.33 25.27 4.57
CA GLU A 42 2.97 25.49 5.97
C GLU A 42 1.96 24.41 6.39
N ALA A 43 2.39 23.53 7.29
CA ALA A 43 1.54 22.52 7.91
C ALA A 43 0.86 23.13 9.14
N GLU A 44 -0.29 23.76 8.93
CA GLU A 44 -1.23 24.13 9.99
C GLU A 44 -1.80 22.84 10.65
N GLU A 45 -1.40 22.58 11.89
CA GLU A 45 -2.00 21.57 12.77
C GLU A 45 -3.38 22.05 13.24
N HIS A 46 -4.44 21.65 12.54
CA HIS A 46 -5.79 21.73 13.07
C HIS A 46 -6.22 20.39 13.68
N GLU A 47 -6.23 20.34 15.02
CA GLU A 47 -7.03 19.42 15.81
C GLU A 47 -8.52 19.63 15.51
N GLU A 48 -9.09 18.87 14.57
CA GLU A 48 -10.54 18.78 14.42
C GLU A 48 -11.10 17.69 15.34
N ALA A 49 -11.79 18.17 16.38
CA ALA A 49 -12.56 17.39 17.33
C ALA A 49 -13.60 16.49 16.63
N ARG A 50 -13.62 15.21 17.02
CA ARG A 50 -14.60 14.21 16.58
C ARG A 50 -16.05 14.67 16.86
N PRO A 51 -16.97 14.67 15.89
CA PRO A 51 -18.37 14.94 16.17
C PRO A 51 -18.97 13.80 17.01
N ARG A 52 -19.52 14.17 18.15
CA ARG A 52 -20.13 13.27 19.15
C ARG A 52 -21.35 12.55 18.56
N LYS A 53 -21.48 11.29 18.95
CA LYS A 53 -22.61 10.38 18.65
C LYS A 53 -23.95 11.07 18.97
N ARG A 54 -24.84 11.15 17.97
CA ARG A 54 -26.21 11.66 18.13
C ARG A 54 -26.97 10.77 19.12
N ALA A 55 -27.41 11.37 20.22
CA ALA A 55 -28.22 10.72 21.24
C ALA A 55 -29.62 10.37 20.71
N LYS A 56 -30.11 9.24 21.21
CA LYS A 56 -31.41 8.62 20.94
C LYS A 56 -32.51 9.46 21.64
N LYS A 57 -33.35 10.17 20.89
CA LYS A 57 -34.52 10.88 21.48
C LYS A 57 -35.71 9.92 21.52
N SER A 58 -36.12 9.59 22.73
CA SER A 58 -37.32 8.84 23.07
C SER A 58 -38.59 9.66 22.77
N SER A 59 -39.64 8.90 22.48
CA SER A 59 -41.02 9.29 22.22
C SER A 59 -41.65 10.16 23.32
N SER A 60 -42.41 11.17 22.90
CA SER A 60 -43.64 11.60 23.57
C SER A 60 -44.58 12.21 22.52
N ASN A 61 -45.81 11.68 22.50
CA ASN A 61 -46.97 12.09 21.70
C ASN A 61 -47.27 13.57 21.86
N GLU A 62 -47.65 14.26 20.77
CA GLU A 62 -48.82 15.15 20.72
C GLU A 62 -49.36 15.20 19.28
N GLU A 63 -50.69 15.05 19.17
CA GLU A 63 -51.47 15.11 17.95
C GLU A 63 -51.65 16.55 17.47
N TYR A 64 -51.45 16.80 16.17
CA TYR A 64 -52.22 17.82 15.47
C TYR A 64 -52.32 17.51 13.97
N GLN A 65 -53.55 17.52 13.47
CA GLN A 65 -53.90 17.29 12.07
C GLN A 65 -53.78 18.61 11.28
N SER A 66 -53.18 18.56 10.09
CA SER A 66 -53.88 18.83 8.81
C SER A 66 -52.96 19.35 7.69
N THR A 67 -53.04 18.63 6.56
CA THR A 67 -52.99 19.08 5.15
C THR A 67 -51.75 19.76 4.56
N GLY A 68 -51.16 19.12 3.54
CA GLY A 68 -50.35 19.80 2.52
C GLY A 68 -49.35 18.93 1.74
N SER A 69 -49.82 18.28 0.68
CA SER A 69 -49.10 17.84 -0.55
C SER A 69 -47.66 17.29 -0.43
N SER A 70 -47.51 15.95 -0.49
CA SER A 70 -46.21 15.28 -0.66
C SER A 70 -46.15 14.50 -1.96
N THR A 71 -45.33 14.97 -2.90
CA THR A 71 -44.92 14.27 -4.12
C THR A 71 -44.14 13.01 -3.73
N LYS A 72 -44.81 11.86 -3.73
CA LYS A 72 -44.20 10.56 -3.42
C LYS A 72 -43.17 10.19 -4.50
N LYS A 73 -41.88 10.41 -4.21
CA LYS A 73 -40.77 9.73 -4.90
C LYS A 73 -40.96 8.22 -4.76
N MET A 74 -41.23 7.55 -5.88
CA MET A 74 -41.42 6.10 -5.95
C MET A 74 -40.10 5.41 -5.62
N LYS A 75 -39.92 4.99 -4.36
CA LYS A 75 -38.86 4.05 -3.99
C LYS A 75 -39.09 2.76 -4.77
N ARG A 76 -38.14 2.40 -5.65
CA ARG A 76 -38.16 1.13 -6.41
C ARG A 76 -38.40 -0.01 -5.42
N ARG A 77 -39.58 -0.65 -5.49
CA ARG A 77 -39.94 -1.76 -4.59
C ARG A 77 -39.06 -2.95 -4.93
N MET A 78 -38.43 -3.54 -3.91
CA MET A 78 -37.63 -4.74 -4.09
C MET A 78 -38.46 -5.86 -4.72
N PRO A 79 -37.85 -6.68 -5.60
CA PRO A 79 -38.52 -7.83 -6.22
C PRO A 79 -39.08 -8.78 -5.16
N GLU A 80 -40.20 -9.43 -5.48
CA GLU A 80 -41.07 -10.11 -4.51
C GLU A 80 -40.39 -11.27 -3.77
N ASN A 81 -39.43 -11.93 -4.43
CA ASN A 81 -38.54 -12.93 -3.87
C ASN A 81 -37.65 -12.37 -2.73
N PHE A 82 -37.31 -11.08 -2.71
CA PHE A 82 -36.45 -10.49 -1.67
C PHE A 82 -37.23 -9.86 -0.49
N ARG A 83 -38.56 -9.85 -0.53
CA ARG A 83 -39.41 -9.20 0.50
C ARG A 83 -39.49 -9.97 1.83
N LYS A 84 -39.19 -11.28 1.83
CA LYS A 84 -39.27 -12.16 3.02
C LYS A 84 -37.96 -12.25 3.81
N VAL A 85 -36.92 -11.55 3.37
CA VAL A 85 -35.59 -11.63 3.95
C VAL A 85 -35.43 -10.58 5.05
N ARG A 86 -35.29 -11.02 6.31
CA ARG A 86 -35.07 -10.12 7.45
C ARG A 86 -33.58 -9.86 7.61
N GLY A 87 -33.14 -8.63 7.29
CA GLY A 87 -31.75 -8.18 7.42
C GLY A 87 -30.89 -8.39 6.17
N LYS A 88 -29.78 -7.66 6.07
CA LYS A 88 -28.88 -7.68 4.88
C LYS A 88 -28.22 -9.05 4.65
N LEU A 89 -28.06 -9.87 5.68
CA LEU A 89 -27.40 -11.19 5.61
C LEU A 89 -28.20 -12.22 4.80
N GLY A 90 -29.51 -12.33 5.01
CA GLY A 90 -30.30 -13.35 4.30
C GLY A 90 -30.48 -13.07 2.80
N MET A 91 -30.15 -11.85 2.34
CA MET A 91 -30.27 -11.47 0.93
C MET A 91 -29.04 -11.95 0.16
N LEU A 92 -27.85 -11.76 0.76
CA LEU A 92 -26.61 -12.33 0.25
C LEU A 92 -26.61 -13.86 0.34
N GLU A 93 -27.17 -14.43 1.40
CA GLU A 93 -27.28 -15.89 1.54
C GLU A 93 -28.15 -16.51 0.44
N ARG A 94 -29.28 -15.90 0.09
CA ARG A 94 -30.09 -16.36 -1.04
C ARG A 94 -29.44 -16.11 -2.38
N LEU A 95 -28.75 -14.99 -2.58
CA LEU A 95 -27.97 -14.78 -3.80
C LEU A 95 -26.88 -15.84 -3.94
N ALA A 96 -26.15 -16.18 -2.87
CA ALA A 96 -25.12 -17.21 -2.90
C ALA A 96 -25.67 -18.64 -3.10
N LYS A 97 -26.92 -18.92 -2.68
CA LYS A 97 -27.58 -20.23 -2.83
C LYS A 97 -28.34 -20.39 -4.14
N ASP A 98 -28.98 -19.32 -4.63
CA ASP A 98 -29.92 -19.35 -5.75
C ASP A 98 -29.27 -18.89 -7.07
N VAL A 99 -28.06 -18.32 -7.05
CA VAL A 99 -27.34 -17.83 -8.24
C VAL A 99 -26.18 -18.77 -8.60
N PRO A 100 -26.07 -19.22 -9.87
CA PRO A 100 -24.91 -19.99 -10.33
C PRO A 100 -23.59 -19.24 -10.14
N LEU A 101 -22.52 -19.96 -9.82
CA LEU A 101 -21.19 -19.38 -9.63
C LEU A 101 -20.70 -18.58 -10.86
N ASP A 102 -21.06 -19.01 -12.07
CA ASP A 102 -20.67 -18.32 -13.30
C ASP A 102 -21.22 -16.88 -13.37
N VAL A 103 -22.46 -16.67 -12.91
CA VAL A 103 -23.07 -15.32 -12.85
C VAL A 103 -22.37 -14.48 -11.79
N ILE A 104 -21.95 -15.08 -10.68
CA ILE A 104 -21.19 -14.40 -9.63
C ILE A 104 -19.81 -13.98 -10.16
N PHE A 105 -19.14 -14.84 -10.93
CA PHE A 105 -17.86 -14.52 -11.56
C PHE A 105 -17.99 -13.44 -12.63
N GLU A 106 -19.06 -13.46 -13.43
CA GLU A 106 -19.37 -12.39 -14.37
C GLU A 106 -19.56 -11.05 -13.64
N ILE A 107 -20.26 -11.04 -12.50
CA ILE A 107 -20.38 -9.83 -11.66
C ILE A 107 -19.00 -9.36 -11.19
N PHE A 108 -18.10 -10.28 -10.82
CA PHE A 108 -16.75 -9.93 -10.38
C PHE A 108 -15.91 -9.32 -11.49
N CYS A 109 -16.12 -9.70 -12.75
CA CYS A 109 -15.43 -9.11 -13.90
C CYS A 109 -15.73 -7.61 -14.08
N TYR A 110 -16.86 -7.11 -13.57
CA TYR A 110 -17.21 -5.68 -13.59
C TYR A 110 -16.64 -4.87 -12.43
N LEU A 111 -15.91 -5.50 -11.49
CA LEU A 111 -15.30 -4.80 -10.37
C LEU A 111 -13.93 -4.22 -10.75
N ASP A 112 -13.51 -3.18 -10.04
CA ASP A 112 -12.11 -2.75 -10.08
C ASP A 112 -11.23 -3.76 -9.34
N PRO A 113 -9.94 -3.92 -9.71
CA PRO A 113 -9.02 -4.81 -8.98
C PRO A 113 -8.91 -4.46 -7.49
N SER A 114 -9.08 -3.17 -7.14
CA SER A 114 -9.12 -2.72 -5.75
C SER A 114 -10.33 -3.28 -4.98
N ASP A 115 -11.49 -3.32 -5.62
CA ASP A 115 -12.73 -3.82 -5.01
C ASP A 115 -12.73 -5.35 -4.97
N LEU A 116 -12.17 -6.00 -5.98
CA LEU A 116 -11.98 -7.45 -5.99
C LEU A 116 -11.08 -7.90 -4.83
N LEU A 117 -9.99 -7.16 -4.56
CA LEU A 117 -9.13 -7.38 -3.38
C LEU A 117 -9.87 -7.22 -2.06
N ARG A 118 -10.69 -6.16 -1.93
CA ARG A 118 -11.49 -5.93 -0.72
C ARG A 118 -12.51 -7.04 -0.54
N LEU A 119 -13.16 -7.47 -1.62
CA LEU A 119 -14.14 -8.55 -1.62
C LEU A 119 -13.51 -9.86 -1.14
N ALA A 120 -12.33 -10.21 -1.67
CA ALA A 120 -11.58 -11.38 -1.27
C ALA A 120 -11.23 -11.39 0.23
N ARG A 121 -11.32 -10.26 0.94
CA ARG A 121 -11.03 -10.17 2.38
C ARG A 121 -12.27 -10.16 3.27
N THR A 122 -13.46 -10.19 2.68
CA THR A 122 -14.71 -10.21 3.44
C THR A 122 -15.08 -11.60 3.96
N SER A 123 -14.60 -12.66 3.30
CA SER A 123 -14.86 -14.06 3.65
C SER A 123 -13.65 -14.93 3.30
N ASN A 124 -13.42 -15.98 4.09
CA ASN A 124 -12.39 -16.98 3.80
C ASN A 124 -12.68 -17.75 2.49
N ASP A 125 -13.95 -18.00 2.18
CA ASP A 125 -14.35 -18.72 0.97
C ASP A 125 -14.08 -17.86 -0.27
N LEU A 126 -14.49 -16.60 -0.23
CA LEU A 126 -14.20 -15.63 -1.30
C LEU A 126 -12.69 -15.43 -1.46
N ARG A 127 -11.93 -15.44 -0.36
CA ARG A 127 -10.46 -15.41 -0.43
C ARG A 127 -9.91 -16.63 -1.15
N GLY A 128 -10.39 -17.82 -0.79
CA GLY A 128 -9.96 -19.09 -1.38
C GLY A 128 -10.22 -19.15 -2.88
N ILE A 129 -11.39 -18.64 -3.31
CA ILE A 129 -11.77 -18.59 -4.73
C ILE A 129 -10.95 -17.50 -5.44
N LEU A 130 -11.05 -16.25 -5.02
CA LEU A 130 -10.47 -15.12 -5.75
C LEU A 130 -8.94 -15.11 -5.76
N MET A 131 -8.27 -15.72 -4.79
CA MET A 131 -6.80 -15.82 -4.76
C MET A 131 -6.28 -17.09 -5.44
N SER A 132 -7.17 -17.92 -6.00
CA SER A 132 -6.79 -19.13 -6.72
C SER A 132 -6.43 -18.83 -8.18
N LYS A 133 -5.69 -19.75 -8.80
CA LYS A 133 -5.37 -19.68 -10.22
C LYS A 133 -6.61 -19.75 -11.12
N SER A 134 -7.70 -20.39 -10.67
CA SER A 134 -8.95 -20.45 -11.45
C SER A 134 -9.63 -19.09 -11.61
N SER A 135 -9.31 -18.09 -10.78
CA SER A 135 -9.85 -16.73 -10.91
C SER A 135 -8.94 -15.79 -11.69
N GLU A 136 -7.85 -16.26 -12.30
CA GLU A 136 -6.90 -15.45 -13.08
C GLU A 136 -7.59 -14.66 -14.21
N SER A 137 -8.55 -15.28 -14.91
CA SER A 137 -9.34 -14.63 -15.96
C SER A 137 -10.17 -13.45 -15.43
N ILE A 138 -10.72 -13.58 -14.23
CA ILE A 138 -11.48 -12.51 -13.56
C ILE A 138 -10.55 -11.34 -13.31
N TRP A 139 -9.38 -11.58 -12.71
CA TRP A 139 -8.41 -10.52 -12.45
C TRP A 139 -7.92 -9.83 -13.73
N CYS A 140 -7.57 -10.61 -14.74
CA CYS A 140 -7.15 -10.08 -16.05
C CYS A 140 -8.24 -9.16 -16.63
N THR A 141 -9.50 -9.61 -16.61
CA THR A 141 -10.64 -8.82 -17.09
C THR A 141 -10.82 -7.53 -16.29
N THR A 142 -10.82 -7.61 -14.95
CA THR A 142 -10.93 -6.42 -14.09
C THR A 142 -9.79 -5.42 -14.31
N ARG A 143 -8.56 -5.91 -14.57
CA ARG A 143 -7.41 -5.05 -14.87
C ARG A 143 -7.57 -4.38 -16.24
N SER A 144 -8.03 -5.11 -17.25
CA SER A 144 -8.28 -4.58 -18.60
C SER A 144 -9.42 -3.55 -18.66
N ASN A 145 -10.36 -3.60 -17.72
CA ASN A 145 -11.47 -2.64 -17.64
C ASN A 145 -11.07 -1.25 -17.11
N LEU A 146 -9.85 -1.11 -16.57
CA LEU A 146 -9.40 0.18 -16.04
C LEU A 146 -9.13 1.17 -17.17
N GLU A 147 -9.88 2.26 -17.16
CA GLU A 147 -9.64 3.40 -18.05
C GLU A 147 -8.31 4.07 -17.66
N GLY A 148 -7.30 3.97 -18.54
CA GLY A 148 -6.00 4.63 -18.37
C GLY A 148 -4.81 3.74 -18.74
N PHE A 149 -3.64 4.36 -18.87
CA PHE A 149 -2.38 3.65 -19.15
C PHE A 149 -1.83 2.99 -17.87
N LEU A 150 -2.51 1.97 -17.35
CA LEU A 150 -1.95 1.13 -16.29
C LEU A 150 -0.79 0.31 -16.87
N PRO A 151 0.38 0.27 -16.23
CA PRO A 151 1.48 -0.58 -16.69
C PRO A 151 1.05 -2.05 -16.73
N PRO A 152 1.61 -2.83 -17.68
CA PRO A 152 1.26 -4.24 -17.81
C PRO A 152 1.63 -5.02 -16.54
N LEU A 153 0.96 -6.15 -16.29
CA LEU A 153 1.37 -7.06 -15.23
C LEU A 153 2.83 -7.51 -15.50
N PRO A 154 3.79 -7.26 -14.58
CA PRO A 154 5.15 -7.70 -14.79
C PRO A 154 5.28 -9.22 -14.52
N PRO A 155 6.23 -9.91 -15.16
CA PRO A 155 6.33 -11.37 -15.10
C PRO A 155 6.65 -11.92 -13.70
N ASP A 156 7.17 -11.07 -12.80
CA ASP A 156 7.53 -11.42 -11.42
C ASP A 156 6.34 -11.35 -10.43
N LEU A 157 5.17 -10.89 -10.86
CA LEU A 157 3.97 -10.76 -10.01
C LEU A 157 2.77 -11.47 -10.60
N ASN A 158 1.88 -11.95 -9.73
CA ASN A 158 0.53 -12.34 -10.12
C ASN A 158 -0.46 -11.17 -9.96
N GLU A 159 -1.65 -11.30 -10.53
CA GLU A 159 -2.66 -10.24 -10.52
C GLU A 159 -3.05 -9.77 -9.10
N PRO A 160 -3.35 -10.65 -8.13
CA PRO A 160 -3.62 -10.20 -6.76
C PRO A 160 -2.46 -9.44 -6.11
N GLN A 161 -1.21 -9.90 -6.31
CA GLN A 161 -0.02 -9.21 -5.79
C GLN A 161 0.16 -7.84 -6.43
N TYR A 162 -0.05 -7.74 -7.73
CA TYR A 162 0.05 -6.48 -8.46
C TYR A 162 -1.05 -5.51 -8.03
N ALA A 163 -2.30 -5.96 -7.94
CA ALA A 163 -3.39 -5.17 -7.41
C ALA A 163 -3.11 -4.71 -5.96
N HIS A 164 -2.50 -5.58 -5.14
CA HIS A 164 -2.14 -5.25 -3.75
C HIS A 164 -1.12 -4.11 -3.71
N LEU A 165 -0.11 -4.17 -4.58
CA LEU A 165 0.90 -3.14 -4.75
C LEU A 165 0.29 -1.82 -5.26
N LEU A 166 -0.67 -1.86 -6.18
CA LEU A 166 -1.28 -0.68 -6.78
C LEU A 166 -2.22 0.07 -5.83
N TYR A 167 -3.10 -0.63 -5.11
CA TYR A 167 -4.28 -0.01 -4.51
C TYR A 167 -4.34 -0.01 -3.00
N GLU A 168 -3.55 -0.84 -2.32
CA GLU A 168 -3.65 -0.95 -0.88
C GLU A 168 -2.64 -0.09 -0.13
N SER A 169 -2.82 0.01 1.18
CA SER A 169 -1.95 0.81 2.04
C SER A 169 -1.36 -0.02 3.19
N HIS A 170 -1.21 -1.34 2.99
CA HIS A 170 -0.58 -2.23 3.97
C HIS A 170 0.94 -2.21 3.85
N CYS A 171 1.62 -2.27 4.99
CA CYS A 171 3.07 -2.44 5.00
C CYS A 171 3.43 -3.92 4.82
N HIS A 172 4.21 -4.25 3.80
CA HIS A 172 4.66 -5.63 3.54
C HIS A 172 5.63 -6.18 4.60
N VAL A 173 6.19 -5.30 5.46
CA VAL A 173 7.16 -5.68 6.49
C VAL A 173 6.50 -5.96 7.85
N CYS A 174 5.47 -5.20 8.22
CA CYS A 174 4.84 -5.32 9.54
C CYS A 174 3.34 -5.60 9.52
N ASP A 175 2.76 -5.75 8.32
CA ASP A 175 1.34 -6.04 8.06
C ASP A 175 0.34 -5.06 8.69
N ARG A 176 0.82 -3.93 9.22
CA ARG A 176 -0.08 -2.91 9.78
C ARG A 176 -0.84 -2.20 8.67
N LYS A 177 -2.16 -2.22 8.82
CA LYS A 177 -3.10 -1.31 8.17
C LYS A 177 -2.77 0.15 8.56
N GLY A 178 -2.60 1.03 7.58
CA GLY A 178 -2.32 2.44 7.83
C GLY A 178 -2.04 3.24 6.54
N ARG A 179 -1.59 4.49 6.68
CA ARG A 179 -1.16 5.38 5.58
C ARG A 179 0.22 4.96 5.03
N CYS A 180 0.33 3.76 4.46
CA CYS A 180 1.50 3.40 3.66
C CYS A 180 1.31 3.90 2.23
N ASP A 181 1.41 5.21 2.07
CA ASP A 181 1.25 5.87 0.77
C ASP A 181 2.51 5.64 -0.09
N THR A 182 3.67 5.44 0.54
CA THR A 182 4.93 5.15 -0.14
C THR A 182 4.95 3.74 -0.71
N VAL A 183 5.08 3.65 -2.03
CA VAL A 183 5.38 2.43 -2.78
C VAL A 183 6.86 2.44 -3.14
N LEU A 184 7.53 1.31 -2.91
CA LEU A 184 8.93 1.07 -3.28
C LEU A 184 8.90 0.15 -4.51
N TRP A 185 8.78 0.76 -5.69
CA TRP A 185 8.48 0.05 -6.94
C TRP A 185 9.59 -0.91 -7.37
N SER A 186 10.85 -0.54 -7.16
CA SER A 186 12.04 -1.35 -7.41
C SER A 186 12.15 -2.53 -6.45
N PHE A 187 11.48 -2.46 -5.30
CA PHE A 187 11.37 -3.57 -4.34
C PHE A 187 10.05 -4.35 -4.46
N ARG A 188 9.14 -3.96 -5.36
CA ARG A 188 7.78 -4.52 -5.48
C ARG A 188 7.00 -4.54 -4.16
N MET A 189 7.16 -3.52 -3.32
CA MET A 189 6.51 -3.52 -1.99
C MET A 189 6.08 -2.15 -1.49
N ARG A 190 5.17 -2.15 -0.53
CA ARG A 190 4.80 -0.98 0.27
C ARG A 190 5.43 -1.03 1.65
N CYS A 191 5.97 0.09 2.11
CA CYS A 191 6.66 0.16 3.39
C CYS A 191 6.23 1.41 4.17
N CYS A 192 5.90 1.23 5.45
CA CYS A 192 5.60 2.37 6.31
C CYS A 192 6.87 3.10 6.72
N LYS A 193 6.75 4.38 7.08
CA LYS A 193 7.86 5.22 7.57
C LYS A 193 8.63 4.61 8.76
N ARG A 194 7.97 3.77 9.58
CA ARG A 194 8.61 3.08 10.72
C ARG A 194 9.43 1.84 10.32
N CYS A 195 9.12 1.22 9.19
CA CYS A 195 9.86 0.05 8.72
C CYS A 195 10.99 0.47 7.78
N ILE A 196 10.77 1.49 6.95
CA ILE A 196 11.77 1.97 5.99
C ILE A 196 13.01 2.55 6.67
N VAL A 197 12.89 3.08 7.90
CA VAL A 197 14.04 3.52 8.70
C VAL A 197 15.02 2.38 8.99
N LYS A 198 14.54 1.12 9.03
CA LYS A 198 15.35 -0.07 9.29
C LYS A 198 16.07 -0.58 8.05
N PHE A 199 15.76 -0.04 6.86
CA PHE A 199 16.43 -0.45 5.63
C PHE A 199 17.84 0.13 5.63
N PRO A 200 18.84 -0.63 5.16
CA PRO A 200 20.21 -0.13 5.07
C PRO A 200 20.26 1.04 4.11
N ARG A 201 21.13 2.03 4.39
CA ARG A 201 21.47 3.02 3.36
C ARG A 201 22.23 2.29 2.26
N PHE A 202 21.91 2.58 1.01
CA PHE A 202 22.44 1.83 -0.13
C PHE A 202 23.98 1.92 -0.23
N TYR A 203 24.54 3.08 0.10
CA TYR A 203 25.99 3.33 0.11
C TYR A 203 26.63 3.19 1.50
N ASP A 204 25.95 2.56 2.47
CA ASP A 204 26.55 2.30 3.78
C ASP A 204 27.71 1.31 3.64
N GLN A 205 28.89 1.67 4.16
CA GLN A 205 30.08 0.82 4.05
C GLN A 205 29.89 -0.56 4.67
N LYS A 206 29.19 -0.67 5.81
CA LYS A 206 28.95 -1.96 6.47
C LYS A 206 28.00 -2.82 5.66
N PHE A 207 27.00 -2.20 5.02
CA PHE A 207 26.10 -2.91 4.11
C PHE A 207 26.87 -3.40 2.87
N ARG A 208 27.68 -2.54 2.24
CA ARG A 208 28.49 -2.90 1.06
C ARG A 208 29.51 -4.00 1.34
N ALA A 209 30.20 -3.93 2.48
CA ALA A 209 31.17 -4.94 2.89
C ALA A 209 30.54 -6.32 3.19
N SER A 210 29.22 -6.40 3.34
CA SER A 210 28.50 -7.68 3.53
C SER A 210 28.08 -8.35 2.22
N LEU A 211 28.36 -7.72 1.08
CA LEU A 211 27.97 -8.20 -0.25
C LEU A 211 29.21 -8.75 -0.99
N PRO A 212 29.03 -9.69 -1.93
CA PRO A 212 30.10 -10.11 -2.83
C PRO A 212 30.71 -8.91 -3.55
N SER A 213 32.04 -8.87 -3.66
CA SER A 213 32.78 -7.82 -4.37
C SER A 213 32.34 -7.69 -5.83
N GLU A 214 31.93 -8.81 -6.43
CA GLU A 214 31.44 -8.94 -7.80
C GLU A 214 30.12 -8.20 -8.02
N PHE A 215 29.47 -7.69 -6.96
CA PHE A 215 28.26 -6.85 -7.12
C PHE A 215 28.60 -5.36 -7.25
N GLU A 216 29.84 -4.94 -6.93
CA GLU A 216 30.22 -3.53 -6.85
C GLU A 216 30.03 -2.80 -8.19
N ASP A 217 30.40 -3.46 -9.28
CA ASP A 217 30.37 -2.93 -10.64
C ASP A 217 29.08 -3.25 -11.42
N HIS A 218 28.10 -3.90 -10.77
CA HIS A 218 26.89 -4.40 -11.43
C HIS A 218 25.60 -3.88 -10.80
N GLU A 219 24.64 -3.48 -11.63
CA GLU A 219 23.32 -3.02 -11.20
C GLU A 219 22.39 -4.19 -10.86
N ILE A 220 22.78 -5.02 -9.88
CA ILE A 220 22.00 -6.20 -9.45
C ILE A 220 21.08 -5.85 -8.29
N LEU A 221 21.61 -5.09 -7.32
CA LEU A 221 20.89 -4.74 -6.10
C LEU A 221 19.91 -3.61 -6.35
N PRO A 222 18.64 -3.77 -5.97
CA PRO A 222 17.70 -2.67 -6.13
C PRO A 222 18.02 -1.54 -5.15
N LYS A 223 17.74 -0.33 -5.61
CA LYS A 223 17.91 0.92 -4.87
C LYS A 223 16.62 1.71 -4.94
N GLU A 224 16.25 2.37 -3.85
CA GLU A 224 15.09 3.26 -3.79
C GLU A 224 15.45 4.56 -3.09
N CYS A 225 15.02 5.69 -3.66
CA CYS A 225 15.18 7.01 -3.03
C CYS A 225 13.94 7.31 -2.20
N VAL A 226 14.12 7.56 -0.90
CA VAL A 226 13.00 7.65 0.03
C VAL A 226 13.12 8.89 0.90
N TYR A 227 11.99 9.57 1.13
CA TYR A 227 11.91 10.72 2.03
C TYR A 227 11.53 10.30 3.44
N VAL A 228 12.52 10.33 4.35
CA VAL A 228 12.38 9.82 5.72
C VAL A 228 13.12 10.74 6.67
N SER A 229 12.48 11.13 7.78
CA SER A 229 13.06 12.06 8.76
C SER A 229 13.53 13.38 8.14
N GLN A 230 12.70 13.95 7.26
CA GLN A 230 12.95 15.22 6.56
C GLN A 230 14.14 15.23 5.59
N GLN A 231 14.65 14.06 5.21
CA GLN A 231 15.78 13.93 4.30
C GLN A 231 15.51 12.87 3.24
N TYR A 232 15.99 13.12 2.03
CA TYR A 232 16.08 12.09 0.98
C TYR A 232 17.30 11.21 1.23
N ARG A 233 17.13 9.90 1.06
CA ARG A 233 18.24 8.95 1.11
C ARG A 233 17.98 7.75 0.21
N ASP A 234 19.05 7.23 -0.36
CA ASP A 234 19.02 5.96 -1.07
C ASP A 234 19.07 4.80 -0.07
N VAL A 235 18.07 3.92 -0.13
CA VAL A 235 18.00 2.71 0.69
C VAL A 235 18.13 1.46 -0.18
N GLY A 236 18.74 0.42 0.40
CA GLY A 236 18.69 -0.95 -0.11
C GLY A 236 17.65 -1.78 0.63
N ASN A 237 17.56 -3.07 0.32
CA ASN A 237 16.71 -4.02 1.03
C ASN A 237 17.53 -5.24 1.46
N PHE A 238 17.68 -5.43 2.77
CA PHE A 238 18.51 -6.52 3.31
C PHE A 238 17.99 -7.92 2.94
N GLN A 239 16.67 -8.11 2.83
CA GLN A 239 16.08 -9.41 2.50
C GLN A 239 16.31 -9.77 1.03
N ILE A 240 16.18 -8.77 0.14
CA ILE A 240 16.47 -8.97 -1.29
C ILE A 240 17.97 -9.22 -1.48
N ALA A 241 18.82 -8.41 -0.85
CA ALA A 241 20.27 -8.57 -0.91
C ALA A 241 20.69 -9.96 -0.41
N ALA A 242 20.24 -10.37 0.78
CA ALA A 242 20.58 -11.68 1.34
C ALA A 242 20.16 -12.86 0.43
N ARG A 243 18.99 -12.76 -0.22
CA ARG A 243 18.54 -13.79 -1.17
C ARG A 243 19.47 -13.86 -2.39
N LEU A 244 19.84 -12.71 -2.94
CA LEU A 244 20.73 -12.64 -4.11
C LEU A 244 22.15 -13.11 -3.77
N CYS A 245 22.66 -12.78 -2.58
CA CYS A 245 23.92 -13.33 -2.08
C CYS A 245 23.85 -14.85 -1.96
N ALA A 246 22.80 -15.39 -1.35
CA ALA A 246 22.64 -16.85 -1.23
C ALA A 246 22.53 -17.55 -2.59
N GLU A 247 21.81 -16.97 -3.57
CA GLU A 247 21.74 -17.48 -4.93
C GLU A 247 23.12 -17.48 -5.62
N PHE A 248 23.93 -16.44 -5.40
CA PHE A 248 25.26 -16.29 -5.99
C PHE A 248 26.30 -17.23 -5.34
N GLU A 249 26.30 -17.31 -4.01
CA GLU A 249 27.22 -18.14 -3.24
C GLU A 249 26.97 -19.65 -3.46
N ALA A 250 25.76 -20.03 -3.85
CA ALA A 250 25.44 -21.40 -4.23
C ALA A 250 26.06 -21.84 -5.57
N LEU A 251 26.59 -20.91 -6.36
CA LEU A 251 27.27 -21.21 -7.63
C LEU A 251 28.75 -21.52 -7.37
N GLU A 252 29.19 -22.68 -7.85
CA GLU A 252 30.56 -23.16 -7.67
C GLU A 252 31.52 -22.59 -8.74
N ASN A 253 31.06 -22.52 -9.99
CA ASN A 253 31.91 -22.14 -11.11
C ASN A 253 31.93 -20.62 -11.35
N PRO A 254 33.09 -20.03 -11.69
CA PRO A 254 33.17 -18.62 -12.09
C PRO A 254 32.31 -18.30 -13.33
N GLU A 255 32.27 -19.18 -14.33
CA GLU A 255 31.47 -18.97 -15.55
C GLU A 255 29.96 -18.89 -15.23
N ASP A 256 29.48 -19.74 -14.32
CA ASP A 256 28.08 -19.72 -13.87
C ASP A 256 27.76 -18.44 -13.10
N ARG A 257 28.72 -17.93 -12.31
CA ARG A 257 28.60 -16.66 -11.58
C ARG A 257 28.51 -15.47 -12.54
N ASP A 258 29.37 -15.41 -13.55
CA ASP A 258 29.33 -14.36 -14.57
C ASP A 258 28.02 -14.38 -15.35
N ALA A 259 27.59 -15.57 -15.80
CA ALA A 259 26.30 -15.74 -16.47
C ALA A 259 25.12 -15.34 -15.57
N TRP A 260 25.20 -15.66 -14.27
CA TRP A 260 24.20 -15.24 -13.29
C TRP A 260 24.17 -13.71 -13.11
N ILE A 261 25.32 -13.06 -13.02
CA ILE A 261 25.44 -11.60 -12.90
C ILE A 261 24.80 -10.91 -14.11
N VAL A 262 25.12 -11.36 -15.33
CA VAL A 262 24.56 -10.81 -16.57
C VAL A 262 23.04 -10.93 -16.57
N ARG A 263 22.52 -12.13 -16.26
CA ARG A 263 21.07 -12.38 -16.22
C ARG A 263 20.38 -11.51 -15.17
N LYS A 264 20.92 -11.44 -13.94
CA LYS A 264 20.32 -10.63 -12.85
C LYS A 264 20.36 -9.14 -13.13
N THR A 265 21.39 -8.67 -13.82
CA THR A 265 21.47 -7.27 -14.28
C THR A 265 20.35 -6.97 -15.28
N GLN A 266 20.11 -7.84 -16.26
CA GLN A 266 18.99 -7.70 -17.22
C GLN A 266 17.61 -7.78 -16.55
N GLU A 267 17.41 -8.74 -15.63
CA GLU A 267 16.20 -8.80 -14.80
C GLU A 267 16.02 -7.51 -14.01
N ARG A 268 17.11 -6.92 -13.50
CA ARG A 268 17.03 -5.69 -12.74
C ARG A 268 16.62 -4.50 -13.61
N GLN A 269 17.24 -4.34 -14.77
CA GLN A 269 16.89 -3.30 -15.74
C GLN A 269 15.41 -3.36 -16.13
N THR A 270 14.88 -4.55 -16.40
CA THR A 270 13.47 -4.77 -16.74
C THR A 270 12.55 -4.31 -15.60
N ILE A 271 12.89 -4.68 -14.37
CA ILE A 271 12.10 -4.30 -13.19
C ILE A 271 12.18 -2.81 -12.91
N THR A 272 13.34 -2.18 -13.10
CA THR A 272 13.54 -0.73 -12.95
C THR A 272 12.74 0.05 -14.00
N ALA A 273 12.78 -0.35 -15.26
CA ALA A 273 11.97 0.27 -16.32
C ALA A 273 10.47 0.16 -16.02
N HIS A 274 10.01 -1.01 -15.59
CA HIS A 274 8.62 -1.19 -15.17
C HIS A 274 8.26 -0.36 -13.91
N ALA A 275 9.19 -0.26 -12.96
CA ALA A 275 9.01 0.54 -11.74
C ALA A 275 8.79 2.02 -12.07
N GLN A 276 9.56 2.58 -13.01
CA GLN A 276 9.38 3.96 -13.48
C GLN A 276 8.00 4.19 -14.10
N GLN A 277 7.51 3.25 -14.92
CA GLN A 277 6.16 3.32 -15.48
C GLN A 277 5.09 3.29 -14.39
N CYS A 278 5.24 2.42 -13.39
CA CYS A 278 4.33 2.35 -12.25
C CYS A 278 4.33 3.63 -11.42
N GLU A 279 5.50 4.22 -11.19
CA GLU A 279 5.61 5.48 -10.47
C GLU A 279 4.95 6.63 -11.21
N ALA A 280 5.21 6.77 -12.51
CA ALA A 280 4.58 7.78 -13.35
C ALA A 280 3.04 7.63 -13.35
N TRP A 281 2.54 6.41 -13.53
CA TRP A 281 1.11 6.12 -13.46
C TRP A 281 0.53 6.48 -12.08
N HIS A 282 1.22 6.10 -11.00
CA HIS A 282 0.75 6.34 -9.64
C HIS A 282 0.66 7.83 -9.33
N GLN A 283 1.69 8.59 -9.71
CA GLN A 283 1.71 10.05 -9.56
C GLN A 283 0.59 10.71 -10.38
N ALA A 284 0.40 10.31 -11.64
CA ALA A 284 -0.69 10.83 -12.48
C ALA A 284 -2.06 10.60 -11.84
N ARG A 285 -2.31 9.39 -11.32
CA ARG A 285 -3.54 9.05 -10.61
C ARG A 285 -3.75 9.88 -9.34
N LEU A 286 -2.70 10.07 -8.53
CA LEU A 286 -2.77 10.89 -7.32
C LEU A 286 -3.08 12.36 -7.64
N ASN A 287 -2.48 12.90 -8.70
CA ASN A 287 -2.73 14.25 -9.18
C ASN A 287 -4.18 14.41 -9.64
N GLU A 288 -4.69 13.47 -10.44
CA GLU A 288 -6.08 13.47 -10.88
C GLU A 288 -7.06 13.44 -9.70
N GLN A 289 -6.80 12.56 -8.71
CA GLN A 289 -7.62 12.49 -7.50
C GLN A 289 -7.58 13.79 -6.69
N THR A 290 -6.41 14.42 -6.58
CA THR A 290 -6.23 15.69 -5.89
C THR A 290 -6.97 16.82 -6.59
N ASN A 291 -6.90 16.89 -7.92
CA ASN A 291 -7.63 17.86 -8.74
C ASN A 291 -9.14 17.71 -8.56
N LYS A 292 -9.68 16.49 -8.68
CA LYS A 292 -11.11 16.20 -8.43
C LYS A 292 -11.55 16.67 -7.05
N LEU A 293 -10.75 16.43 -6.01
CA LEU A 293 -11.07 16.88 -4.65
C LEU A 293 -11.05 18.41 -4.52
N ASN A 294 -10.09 19.08 -5.18
CA ASN A 294 -10.00 20.53 -5.19
C ASN A 294 -11.17 21.18 -5.95
N ASP A 295 -11.59 20.59 -7.06
CA ASP A 295 -12.77 21.05 -7.81
C ASP A 295 -14.04 20.98 -6.95
N ILE A 296 -14.23 19.87 -6.24
CA ILE A 296 -15.36 19.71 -5.31
C ILE A 296 -15.29 20.77 -4.19
N ARG A 297 -14.10 21.04 -3.64
CA ARG A 297 -13.91 22.09 -2.61
C ARG A 297 -14.26 23.47 -3.16
N ASN A 298 -13.83 23.79 -4.38
CA ASN A 298 -14.09 25.06 -5.03
C ASN A 298 -15.57 25.25 -5.35
N GLN A 299 -16.26 24.20 -5.80
CA GLN A 299 -17.71 24.22 -6.02
C GLN A 299 -18.47 24.53 -4.71
N ARG A 300 -18.08 23.90 -3.60
CA ARG A 300 -18.69 24.17 -2.28
C ARG A 300 -18.49 25.60 -1.82
N LYS A 301 -17.29 26.17 -2.00
CA LYS A 301 -17.00 27.58 -1.67
C LYS A 301 -17.84 28.57 -2.48
N LYS A 302 -18.03 28.30 -3.78
CA LYS A 302 -18.90 29.12 -4.64
C LYS A 302 -20.35 29.06 -4.20
N GLN A 303 -20.84 27.88 -3.83
CA GLN A 303 -22.21 27.68 -3.35
C GLN A 303 -22.46 28.44 -2.03
N SER A 304 -21.51 28.41 -1.09
CA SER A 304 -21.63 29.08 0.21
C SER A 304 -21.46 30.61 0.17
N SER A 305 -21.02 31.17 -0.95
CA SER A 305 -20.84 32.62 -1.13
C SER A 305 -22.07 33.28 -1.78
N ILE A 306 -23.08 32.49 -2.15
CA ILE A 306 -24.32 32.93 -2.82
C ILE A 306 -25.50 33.00 -1.83
N ASP A 307 -25.36 32.40 -0.63
CA ASP A 307 -26.31 32.47 0.49
C ASP A 307 -25.88 33.53 1.51
#